data_AF-A0A285QXU5-F1
#
_entry.id   AF-A0A285QXU5-F1
#
_cell.length_a   1.000
_cell.length_b   1.000
_cell.length_c   1.000
_cell.angle_alpha   90.00
_cell.angle_beta   90.00
_cell.angle_gamma   90.00
#
_symmetry.space_group_name_H-M   'P 1'
#
loop_
_entity.id
_entity.type
_entity.pdbx_description
1 polymer ?
#
loop_
_entity_poly.entity_id
_entity_poly.type
_entity_poly.pdbx_seq_one_letter_code
_entity_poly.pdbx_strand_id
1 'polypeptide(L)'
;MHRGHRWSRADVLDWVRAAPADTLIGFDLGPAFPFIDRGAYFPGWDESPVDARELWALVERICSGDPHLSAASFVDHPEAARHFRRHGGRTGDRFEPGRGRLRVTERAQLAQGLSPYSNLNLVGAAQVGKSSLTGMRLLHRLDGTLPVWPFDPLPPAGSVVVELYTSIAALAAGRTKSRTKMRTYADLNAALTAIGSAHVAGGGPIDDHASDALLTAAWLRTVADRPELWHPPALTSAVARTEGWTFGVT
;
A
#
# COMPACT_ATOMS: atom_id res chain seq x y z
N MET A 1 14.36 -12.15 -7.34
CA MET A 1 13.46 -11.52 -8.35
C MET A 1 13.20 -12.54 -9.46
N HIS A 2 11.95 -12.93 -9.70
CA HIS A 2 11.60 -13.84 -10.79
C HIS A 2 11.55 -13.07 -12.12
N ARG A 3 12.71 -12.87 -12.75
CA ARG A 3 12.84 -12.13 -14.01
C ARG A 3 12.11 -12.87 -15.13
N GLY A 4 11.28 -12.16 -15.90
CA GLY A 4 10.55 -12.72 -17.06
C GLY A 4 9.19 -13.34 -16.75
N HIS A 5 8.81 -13.50 -15.48
CA HIS A 5 7.46 -13.94 -15.12
C HIS A 5 6.47 -12.77 -15.18
N ARG A 6 5.34 -12.95 -15.88
CA ARG A 6 4.24 -11.98 -15.87
C ARG A 6 3.31 -12.31 -14.71
N TRP A 7 3.39 -11.52 -13.66
CA TRP A 7 2.64 -11.74 -12.42
C TRP A 7 1.17 -11.39 -12.58
N SER A 8 0.28 -12.36 -12.32
CA SER A 8 -1.12 -12.12 -12.03
C SER A 8 -1.33 -11.83 -10.54
N ARG A 9 -2.48 -11.25 -10.15
CA ARG A 9 -2.82 -11.08 -8.72
C ARG A 9 -2.99 -12.43 -8.02
N ALA A 10 -3.47 -13.45 -8.73
CA ALA A 10 -3.55 -14.81 -8.20
C ALA A 10 -2.14 -15.37 -7.95
N ASP A 11 -1.20 -15.16 -8.88
CA ASP A 11 0.20 -15.59 -8.71
C ASP A 11 0.84 -14.92 -7.48
N VAL A 12 0.56 -13.63 -7.27
CA VAL A 12 1.03 -12.90 -6.09
C VAL A 12 0.44 -13.51 -4.81
N LEU A 13 -0.86 -13.79 -4.79
CA LEU A 13 -1.52 -14.42 -3.64
C LEU A 13 -0.90 -15.79 -3.32
N ASP A 14 -0.71 -16.62 -4.34
CA ASP A 14 -0.15 -17.96 -4.18
C ASP A 14 1.30 -17.90 -3.72
N TRP A 15 2.10 -16.97 -4.26
CA TRP A 15 3.47 -16.75 -3.80
C TRP A 15 3.53 -16.29 -2.35
N VAL A 16 2.65 -15.38 -1.93
CA VAL A 16 2.59 -14.87 -0.55
C VAL A 16 2.24 -16.00 0.43
N ARG A 17 1.29 -16.86 0.07
CA ARG A 17 0.91 -18.02 0.89
C ARG A 17 2.01 -19.07 0.97
N ALA A 18 2.81 -19.21 -0.08
CA ALA A 18 3.95 -20.10 -0.15
C ALA A 18 5.27 -19.44 0.28
N ALA A 19 5.24 -18.20 0.78
CA ALA A 19 6.44 -17.50 1.19
C ALA A 19 7.14 -18.27 2.31
N PRO A 20 8.49 -18.22 2.39
CA PRO A 20 9.21 -18.81 3.50
C PRO A 20 8.68 -18.30 4.86
N ALA A 21 8.85 -19.12 5.90
CA ALA A 21 8.61 -18.66 7.27
C ALA A 21 9.47 -17.43 7.58
N ASP A 22 9.03 -16.63 8.55
CA ASP A 22 9.74 -15.43 9.03
C ASP A 22 10.00 -14.38 7.92
N THR A 23 9.05 -14.23 6.99
CA THR A 23 9.12 -13.25 5.90
C THR A 23 8.31 -11.99 6.21
N LEU A 24 8.99 -10.85 6.22
CA LEU A 24 8.34 -9.53 6.18
C LEU A 24 7.98 -9.18 4.73
N ILE A 25 6.69 -9.16 4.42
CA ILE A 25 6.15 -8.91 3.09
C ILE A 25 5.59 -7.50 3.02
N GLY A 26 6.07 -6.70 2.07
CA GLY A 26 5.57 -5.34 1.88
C GLY A 26 4.79 -5.18 0.58
N PHE A 27 3.63 -4.52 0.64
CA PHE A 27 2.87 -4.12 -0.53
C PHE A 27 2.83 -2.60 -0.70
N ASP A 28 3.21 -2.12 -1.89
CA ASP A 28 3.06 -0.71 -2.28
C ASP A 28 1.62 -0.42 -2.73
N LEU A 29 0.69 -0.45 -1.78
CA LEU A 29 -0.74 -0.15 -1.95
C LEU A 29 -1.37 0.29 -0.63
N GLY A 30 -2.46 1.06 -0.71
CA GLY A 30 -3.24 1.41 0.46
C GLY A 30 -4.22 0.29 0.85
N PRO A 31 -4.17 -0.25 2.08
CA PRO A 31 -5.08 -1.30 2.53
C PRO A 31 -6.49 -0.78 2.84
N ALA A 32 -6.70 0.53 3.01
CA ALA A 32 -8.02 1.08 3.33
C ALA A 32 -8.25 2.48 2.73
N PHE A 33 -9.47 2.99 2.83
CA PHE A 33 -9.81 4.38 2.51
C PHE A 33 -9.72 5.28 3.76
N PRO A 34 -9.71 6.61 3.61
CA PRO A 34 -9.90 7.53 4.73
C PRO A 34 -11.20 7.26 5.48
N PHE A 35 -11.13 7.25 6.80
CA PHE A 35 -12.24 6.97 7.72
C PHE A 35 -12.32 8.02 8.83
N ILE A 36 -11.21 8.31 9.50
CA ILE A 36 -11.15 9.09 10.75
C ILE A 36 -11.68 10.51 10.58
N ASP A 37 -11.48 11.10 9.40
CA ASP A 37 -11.91 12.46 9.08
C ASP A 37 -13.43 12.64 9.00
N ARG A 38 -14.18 11.57 8.70
CA ARG A 38 -15.66 11.61 8.55
C ARG A 38 -16.40 10.57 9.39
N GLY A 39 -15.69 9.69 10.10
CA GLY A 39 -16.26 8.55 10.81
C GLY A 39 -16.84 7.46 9.89
N ALA A 40 -16.50 7.47 8.60
CA ALA A 40 -16.99 6.51 7.60
C ALA A 40 -16.09 6.51 6.36
N TYR A 41 -15.95 5.37 5.67
CA TYR A 41 -15.30 5.34 4.35
C TYR A 41 -16.13 6.07 3.30
N PHE A 42 -17.45 5.83 3.31
CA PHE A 42 -18.40 6.38 2.34
C PHE A 42 -19.54 7.13 3.06
N PRO A 43 -19.31 8.39 3.50
CA PRO A 43 -20.31 9.15 4.25
C PRO A 43 -21.64 9.29 3.50
N GLY A 44 -22.72 8.85 4.14
CA GLY A 44 -24.08 8.89 3.57
C GLY A 44 -24.50 7.61 2.85
N TRP A 45 -23.66 6.57 2.84
CA TRP A 45 -24.04 5.23 2.39
C TRP A 45 -24.29 4.32 3.62
N ASP A 46 -25.51 3.79 3.74
CA ASP A 46 -25.94 2.97 4.89
C ASP A 46 -25.13 1.67 5.05
N GLU A 47 -24.62 1.09 3.94
CA GLU A 47 -23.73 -0.08 3.97
C GLU A 47 -22.24 0.31 4.10
N SER A 48 -21.91 1.55 4.46
CA SER A 48 -20.51 1.94 4.67
C SER A 48 -19.90 1.07 5.79
N PRO A 49 -18.78 0.36 5.51
CA PRO A 49 -18.12 -0.50 6.49
C PRO A 49 -17.65 0.28 7.72
N VAL A 50 -17.64 -0.35 8.90
CA VAL A 50 -17.20 0.31 10.15
C VAL A 50 -15.70 0.12 10.43
N ASP A 51 -15.05 -0.81 9.73
CA ASP A 51 -13.62 -1.07 9.83
C ASP A 51 -13.01 -1.62 8.54
N ALA A 52 -11.69 -1.85 8.52
CA ALA A 52 -10.99 -2.28 7.33
C ALA A 52 -11.38 -3.69 6.88
N ARG A 53 -11.69 -4.59 7.82
CA ARG A 53 -12.06 -5.98 7.51
C ARG A 53 -13.39 -6.03 6.79
N GLU A 54 -14.38 -5.29 7.29
CA GLU A 54 -15.66 -5.14 6.61
C GLU A 54 -15.52 -4.42 5.27
N LEU A 55 -14.59 -3.46 5.14
CA LEU A 55 -14.28 -2.83 3.85
C LEU A 55 -13.75 -3.83 2.84
N TRP A 56 -12.81 -4.69 3.24
CA TRP A 56 -12.26 -5.71 2.36
C TRP A 56 -13.33 -6.72 1.95
N ALA A 57 -14.19 -7.13 2.89
CA ALA A 57 -15.32 -8.02 2.63
C ALA A 57 -16.35 -7.39 1.68
N LEU A 58 -16.66 -6.09 1.85
CA LEU A 58 -17.56 -5.35 0.97
C LEU A 58 -17.01 -5.28 -0.47
N VAL A 59 -15.73 -4.92 -0.61
CA VAL A 59 -15.06 -4.88 -1.93
C VAL A 59 -15.07 -6.26 -2.56
N GLU A 60 -14.77 -7.32 -1.81
CA GLU A 60 -14.80 -8.69 -2.34
C GLU A 60 -16.21 -9.10 -2.78
N ARG A 61 -17.23 -8.84 -1.97
CA ARG A 61 -18.62 -9.19 -2.26
C ARG A 61 -19.07 -8.59 -3.59
N ILE A 62 -18.85 -7.29 -3.77
CA ILE A 62 -19.25 -6.55 -4.99
C ILE A 62 -18.42 -7.00 -6.20
N CYS A 63 -17.14 -7.32 -6.00
CA CYS A 63 -16.24 -7.74 -7.08
C CYS A 63 -16.14 -9.26 -7.28
N SER A 64 -17.04 -10.05 -6.68
CA SER A 64 -16.98 -11.52 -6.73
C SER A 64 -16.99 -12.07 -8.17
N GLY A 65 -17.73 -11.41 -9.08
CA GLY A 65 -17.78 -11.74 -10.51
C GLY A 65 -16.66 -11.11 -11.36
N ASP A 66 -15.82 -10.26 -10.80
CA ASP A 66 -14.77 -9.56 -11.56
C ASP A 66 -13.58 -10.48 -11.84
N PRO A 67 -13.15 -10.64 -13.11
CA PRO A 67 -12.04 -11.51 -13.47
C PRO A 67 -10.70 -10.99 -12.93
N HIS A 68 -9.72 -11.89 -12.79
CA HIS A 68 -8.32 -11.57 -12.44
C HIS A 68 -8.12 -10.76 -11.16
N LEU A 69 -9.02 -10.95 -10.18
CA LEU A 69 -9.07 -10.16 -8.94
C LEU A 69 -9.09 -8.65 -9.20
N SER A 70 -9.75 -8.22 -10.28
CA SER A 70 -9.96 -6.80 -10.59
C SER A 70 -11.05 -6.20 -9.71
N ALA A 71 -11.26 -4.89 -9.79
CA ALA A 71 -12.24 -4.20 -8.95
C ALA A 71 -13.19 -3.31 -9.76
N ALA A 72 -13.50 -3.70 -11.00
CA ALA A 72 -14.31 -2.91 -11.92
C ALA A 72 -15.72 -2.68 -11.38
N SER A 73 -16.38 -3.72 -10.86
CA SER A 73 -17.72 -3.62 -10.28
C SER A 73 -17.78 -2.62 -9.13
N PHE A 74 -16.78 -2.58 -8.25
CA PHE A 74 -16.74 -1.61 -7.15
C PHE A 74 -16.47 -0.18 -7.62
N VAL A 75 -15.59 -0.01 -8.62
CA VAL A 75 -15.30 1.30 -9.22
C VAL A 75 -16.55 1.95 -9.81
N ASP A 76 -17.45 1.15 -10.38
CA ASP A 76 -18.71 1.60 -10.98
C ASP A 76 -19.96 1.38 -10.10
N HIS A 77 -19.79 0.93 -8.86
CA HIS A 77 -20.89 0.76 -7.91
C HIS A 77 -21.61 2.11 -7.65
N PRO A 78 -22.96 2.18 -7.71
CA PRO A 78 -23.70 3.44 -7.64
C PRO A 78 -23.35 4.31 -6.45
N GLU A 79 -23.19 3.73 -5.25
CA GLU A 79 -22.84 4.48 -4.05
C GLU A 79 -21.33 4.74 -3.91
N ALA A 80 -20.47 3.75 -4.20
CA ALA A 80 -19.03 3.93 -4.02
C ALA A 80 -18.46 4.95 -5.03
N ALA A 81 -18.96 4.93 -6.27
CA ALA A 81 -18.55 5.83 -7.33
C ALA A 81 -18.74 7.32 -7.00
N ARG A 82 -19.68 7.65 -6.11
CA ARG A 82 -19.93 9.01 -5.61
C ARG A 82 -18.74 9.59 -4.86
N HIS A 83 -17.90 8.71 -4.30
CA HIS A 83 -16.73 9.10 -3.52
C HIS A 83 -15.43 9.03 -4.32
N PHE A 84 -15.47 8.67 -5.60
CA PHE A 84 -14.28 8.46 -6.42
C PHE A 84 -14.07 9.52 -7.48
N ARG A 85 -12.79 9.81 -7.76
CA ARG A 85 -12.37 10.46 -9.01
C ARG A 85 -11.90 9.39 -9.99
N ARG A 86 -12.53 9.30 -11.15
CA ARG A 86 -12.40 8.19 -12.12
C ARG A 86 -11.99 8.70 -13.50
N HIS A 87 -11.70 7.76 -14.39
CA HIS A 87 -11.33 8.07 -15.77
C HIS A 87 -12.48 8.71 -16.56
N GLY A 88 -12.14 9.47 -17.61
CA GLY A 88 -13.11 10.16 -18.46
C GLY A 88 -13.76 11.37 -17.79
N GLY A 89 -13.07 12.04 -16.87
CA GLY A 89 -13.60 13.22 -16.15
C GLY A 89 -14.67 12.91 -15.11
N ARG A 90 -15.03 11.64 -14.92
CA ARG A 90 -16.07 11.21 -13.98
C ARG A 90 -15.59 11.41 -12.55
N THR A 91 -16.11 12.42 -11.87
CA THR A 91 -15.86 12.70 -10.46
C THR A 91 -17.18 12.58 -9.72
N GLY A 92 -17.22 11.72 -8.70
CA GLY A 92 -18.41 11.56 -7.87
C GLY A 92 -18.74 12.84 -7.08
N ASP A 93 -20.03 13.03 -6.80
CA ASP A 93 -20.58 14.22 -6.12
C ASP A 93 -20.11 14.37 -4.67
N ARG A 94 -19.54 13.31 -4.08
CA ARG A 94 -18.98 13.28 -2.71
C ARG A 94 -17.45 13.24 -2.68
N PHE A 95 -16.77 13.32 -3.84
CA PHE A 95 -15.31 13.39 -3.89
C PHE A 95 -14.84 14.80 -3.52
N GLU A 96 -14.00 14.91 -2.49
CA GLU A 96 -13.47 16.22 -2.07
C GLU A 96 -12.45 16.77 -3.07
N PRO A 97 -12.44 18.10 -3.35
CA PRO A 97 -11.50 18.71 -4.29
C PRO A 97 -10.01 18.44 -3.98
N GLY A 98 -9.16 18.67 -4.98
CA GLY A 98 -7.71 18.53 -4.83
C GLY A 98 -7.24 17.08 -4.76
N ARG A 99 -6.65 16.69 -3.61
CA ARG A 99 -6.11 15.35 -3.38
C ARG A 99 -7.16 14.33 -2.94
N GLY A 100 -8.38 14.78 -2.62
CA GLY A 100 -9.39 13.98 -1.93
C GLY A 100 -9.09 13.85 -0.43
N ARG A 101 -9.96 13.13 0.28
CA ARG A 101 -9.78 12.80 1.70
C ARG A 101 -8.50 11.99 1.90
N LEU A 102 -7.78 12.20 3.00
CA LEU A 102 -6.53 11.50 3.30
C LEU A 102 -6.65 10.75 4.63
N ARG A 103 -6.11 9.53 4.66
CA ARG A 103 -5.87 8.78 5.89
C ARG A 103 -4.89 9.55 6.78
N VAL A 104 -4.90 9.24 8.07
CA VAL A 104 -3.97 9.77 9.06
C VAL A 104 -2.52 9.48 8.64
N THR A 105 -2.23 8.27 8.13
CA THR A 105 -0.88 7.92 7.66
C THR A 105 -0.43 8.81 6.48
N GLU A 106 -1.33 9.15 5.56
CA GLU A 106 -1.02 10.05 4.43
C GLU A 106 -0.81 11.51 4.90
N ARG A 107 -1.51 11.94 5.95
CA ARG A 107 -1.23 13.23 6.59
C ARG A 107 0.13 13.25 7.28
N ALA A 108 0.52 12.15 7.94
CA ALA A 108 1.84 12.02 8.54
C ALA A 108 2.95 12.00 7.47
N GLN A 109 2.73 11.30 6.34
CA GLN A 109 3.62 11.36 5.18
C GLN A 109 3.78 12.79 4.65
N LEU A 110 2.70 13.58 4.54
CA LEU A 110 2.78 14.99 4.17
C LEU A 110 3.62 15.81 5.15
N ALA A 111 3.47 15.58 6.46
CA ALA A 111 4.26 16.25 7.49
C ALA A 111 5.77 15.94 7.37
N GLN A 112 6.12 14.76 6.86
CA GLN A 112 7.49 14.38 6.51
C GLN A 112 7.94 14.89 5.13
N GLY A 113 7.14 15.71 4.47
CA GLY A 113 7.46 16.30 3.16
C GLY A 113 7.25 15.35 1.98
N LEU A 114 6.59 14.20 2.14
CA LEU A 114 6.17 13.35 1.02
C LEU A 114 5.00 13.98 0.24
N SER A 115 4.46 13.28 -0.77
CA SER A 115 3.35 13.79 -1.57
C SER A 115 2.32 12.69 -1.88
N PRO A 116 1.69 12.09 -0.86
CA PRO A 116 0.62 11.11 -1.07
C PRO A 116 -0.61 11.71 -1.76
N TYR A 117 -1.43 10.81 -2.29
CA TYR A 117 -2.74 11.10 -2.81
C TYR A 117 -3.76 10.16 -2.18
N SER A 118 -5.02 10.60 -2.16
CA SER A 118 -6.10 9.78 -1.62
C SER A 118 -6.24 8.46 -2.36
N ASN A 119 -6.48 7.38 -1.60
CA ASN A 119 -6.96 6.11 -2.13
C ASN A 119 -8.32 6.23 -2.83
N LEU A 120 -9.06 7.33 -2.68
CA LEU A 120 -10.28 7.61 -3.44
C LEU A 120 -10.00 8.13 -4.87
N ASN A 121 -8.74 8.43 -5.19
CA ASN A 121 -8.34 8.88 -6.53
C ASN A 121 -7.97 7.69 -7.43
N LEU A 122 -8.82 7.41 -8.42
CA LEU A 122 -8.73 6.25 -9.33
C LEU A 122 -8.22 6.62 -10.73
N VAL A 123 -7.64 7.80 -10.91
CA VAL A 123 -7.15 8.30 -12.20
C VAL A 123 -5.91 9.18 -12.06
N GLY A 124 -5.15 9.27 -13.16
CA GLY A 124 -4.00 10.16 -13.33
C GLY A 124 -2.69 9.57 -12.85
N ALA A 125 -1.61 10.34 -12.99
CA ALA A 125 -0.26 9.92 -12.59
C ALA A 125 -0.13 9.62 -11.08
N ALA A 126 -1.06 10.12 -10.26
CA ALA A 126 -1.14 9.87 -8.83
C ALA A 126 -2.27 8.87 -8.47
N GLN A 127 -2.65 7.98 -9.39
CA GLN A 127 -3.63 6.94 -9.12
C GLN A 127 -3.04 5.88 -8.19
N VAL A 128 -3.54 5.86 -6.96
CA VAL A 128 -3.25 4.80 -5.98
C VAL A 128 -4.49 3.96 -5.67
N GLY A 129 -5.70 4.48 -5.89
CA GLY A 129 -6.89 3.81 -5.40
C GLY A 129 -7.28 2.51 -6.11
N LYS A 130 -6.93 2.32 -7.39
CA LYS A 130 -7.21 1.04 -8.07
C LYS A 130 -6.32 -0.09 -7.54
N SER A 131 -5.04 0.20 -7.26
CA SER A 131 -4.17 -0.81 -6.64
C SER A 131 -4.66 -1.10 -5.24
N SER A 132 -5.06 -0.08 -4.47
CA SER A 132 -5.71 -0.24 -3.16
C SER A 132 -6.93 -1.17 -3.21
N LEU A 133 -7.89 -0.92 -4.10
CA LEU A 133 -9.08 -1.79 -4.24
C LEU A 133 -8.73 -3.25 -4.55
N THR A 134 -7.82 -3.48 -5.50
CA THR A 134 -7.43 -4.87 -5.82
C THR A 134 -6.55 -5.49 -4.75
N GLY A 135 -5.82 -4.67 -3.99
CA GLY A 135 -5.07 -5.06 -2.79
C GLY A 135 -6.01 -5.51 -1.69
N MET A 136 -7.10 -4.79 -1.42
CA MET A 136 -8.11 -5.20 -0.44
C MET A 136 -8.68 -6.59 -0.74
N ARG A 137 -8.90 -6.93 -2.02
CA ARG A 137 -9.32 -8.29 -2.43
C ARG A 137 -8.26 -9.37 -2.14
N LEU A 138 -6.98 -9.02 -2.23
CA LEU A 138 -5.87 -9.90 -1.86
C LEU A 138 -5.79 -10.06 -0.35
N LEU A 139 -5.83 -8.95 0.40
CA LEU A 139 -5.79 -8.93 1.86
C LEU A 139 -6.96 -9.71 2.47
N HIS A 140 -8.18 -9.57 1.92
CA HIS A 140 -9.32 -10.38 2.33
C HIS A 140 -9.07 -11.89 2.20
N ARG A 141 -8.36 -12.33 1.15
CA ARG A 141 -8.02 -13.74 0.93
C ARG A 141 -6.84 -14.24 1.76
N LEU A 142 -6.06 -13.33 2.34
CA LEU A 142 -5.00 -13.65 3.29
C LEU A 142 -5.51 -13.71 4.74
N ASP A 143 -6.75 -13.25 4.97
CA ASP A 143 -7.36 -13.25 6.28
C ASP A 143 -7.32 -14.64 6.94
N GLY A 144 -6.99 -14.66 8.23
CA GLY A 144 -6.79 -15.88 9.01
C GLY A 144 -5.56 -16.72 8.65
N THR A 145 -4.80 -16.36 7.60
CA THR A 145 -3.60 -17.13 7.19
C THR A 145 -2.30 -16.38 7.40
N LEU A 146 -2.29 -15.06 7.24
CA LEU A 146 -1.10 -14.24 7.39
C LEU A 146 -1.47 -12.89 8.06
N PRO A 147 -0.81 -12.52 9.17
CA PRO A 147 -1.07 -11.24 9.82
C PRO A 147 -0.82 -10.06 8.88
N VAL A 148 -1.75 -9.12 8.83
CA VAL A 148 -1.62 -7.84 8.13
C VAL A 148 -1.52 -6.73 9.16
N TRP A 149 -0.32 -6.21 9.38
CA TRP A 149 -0.12 -5.11 10.31
C TRP A 149 -0.60 -3.78 9.68
N PRO A 150 -1.26 -2.89 10.43
CA PRO A 150 -1.59 -2.97 11.87
C PRO A 150 -3.01 -3.51 12.18
N PHE A 151 -3.68 -4.15 11.21
CA PHE A 151 -5.03 -4.67 11.41
C PHE A 151 -5.04 -5.92 12.29
N ASP A 152 -3.96 -6.69 12.25
CA ASP A 152 -3.70 -7.83 13.13
C ASP A 152 -2.60 -7.51 14.15
N PRO A 153 -2.64 -8.15 15.33
CA PRO A 153 -1.51 -8.10 16.26
C PRO A 153 -0.26 -8.70 15.60
N LEU A 154 0.90 -8.13 15.91
CA LEU A 154 2.17 -8.69 15.49
C LEU A 154 2.39 -10.06 16.15
N PRO A 155 2.78 -11.09 15.39
CA PRO A 155 3.14 -12.36 16.00
C PRO A 155 4.50 -12.20 16.73
N PRO A 156 4.77 -12.97 17.80
CA PRO A 156 6.07 -12.94 18.48
C PRO A 156 7.26 -13.31 17.56
N ALA A 157 7.00 -14.15 16.57
CA ALA A 157 7.88 -14.52 15.46
C ALA A 157 7.01 -14.97 14.27
N GLY A 158 7.53 -14.89 13.06
CA GLY A 158 6.81 -15.31 11.85
C GLY A 158 6.64 -14.21 10.81
N SER A 159 5.95 -14.58 9.73
CA SER A 159 5.70 -13.70 8.60
C SER A 159 4.62 -12.67 8.91
N VAL A 160 4.74 -11.47 8.32
CA VAL A 160 3.75 -10.39 8.44
C VAL A 160 3.71 -9.56 7.17
N VAL A 161 2.52 -9.06 6.83
CA VAL A 161 2.30 -8.13 5.72
C VAL A 161 2.24 -6.69 6.24
N VAL A 162 2.91 -5.78 5.54
CA VAL A 162 2.86 -4.33 5.80
C VAL A 162 2.54 -3.53 4.53
N GLU A 163 1.89 -2.38 4.71
CA GLU A 163 1.81 -1.35 3.67
C GLU A 163 3.16 -0.65 3.49
N LEU A 164 3.55 -0.41 2.25
CA LEU A 164 4.76 0.32 1.87
C LEU A 164 4.44 1.62 1.14
N TYR A 165 5.41 2.52 1.19
CA TYR A 165 5.54 3.65 0.27
C TYR A 165 7.00 3.70 -0.17
N THR A 166 7.31 3.27 -1.39
CA THR A 166 8.71 2.98 -1.81
C THR A 166 9.68 4.14 -1.66
N SER A 167 9.17 5.38 -1.69
CA SER A 167 10.01 6.56 -1.46
C SER A 167 10.61 6.63 -0.06
N ILE A 168 10.00 6.00 0.97
CA ILE A 168 10.56 5.96 2.33
C ILE A 168 11.94 5.29 2.32
N ALA A 169 12.06 4.13 1.67
CA ALA A 169 13.33 3.43 1.53
C ALA A 169 14.36 4.26 0.73
N ALA A 170 13.91 4.96 -0.31
CA ALA A 170 14.79 5.85 -1.09
C ALA A 170 15.30 7.04 -0.27
N LEU A 171 14.45 7.66 0.54
CA LEU A 171 14.84 8.76 1.44
C LEU A 171 15.78 8.25 2.54
N ALA A 172 15.51 7.08 3.12
CA ALA A 172 16.40 6.43 4.09
C ALA A 172 17.79 6.13 3.50
N ALA A 173 17.87 5.87 2.19
CA ALA A 173 19.11 5.71 1.44
C ALA A 173 19.77 7.06 1.04
N GLY A 174 19.33 8.18 1.60
CA GLY A 174 19.90 9.51 1.33
C GLY A 174 19.50 10.12 -0.01
N ARG A 175 18.54 9.54 -0.73
CA ARG A 175 18.04 10.14 -1.98
C ARG A 175 17.11 11.31 -1.67
N THR A 176 17.00 12.24 -2.63
CA THR A 176 16.06 13.36 -2.54
C THR A 176 14.69 12.97 -3.07
N LYS A 177 13.64 13.70 -2.65
CA LYS A 177 12.24 13.49 -3.11
C LYS A 177 12.09 13.50 -4.63
N SER A 178 12.85 14.34 -5.34
CA SER A 178 12.81 14.43 -6.81
C SER A 178 13.58 13.31 -7.52
N ARG A 179 14.36 12.50 -6.79
CA ARG A 179 15.26 11.47 -7.34
C ARG A 179 15.05 10.11 -6.70
N THR A 180 13.86 9.83 -6.16
CA THR A 180 13.56 8.53 -5.54
C THR A 180 13.66 7.38 -6.53
N LYS A 181 13.24 7.60 -7.78
CA LYS A 181 13.34 6.61 -8.87
C LYS A 181 14.79 6.40 -9.30
N MET A 182 15.19 5.13 -9.37
CA MET A 182 16.50 4.69 -9.83
C MET A 182 16.32 3.92 -11.13
N ARG A 183 17.12 4.24 -12.15
CA ARG A 183 17.02 3.63 -13.48
C ARG A 183 18.31 2.95 -13.92
N THR A 184 19.29 2.87 -13.03
CA THR A 184 20.57 2.20 -13.28
C THR A 184 20.96 1.34 -12.09
N TYR A 185 21.69 0.25 -12.34
CA TYR A 185 22.28 -0.57 -11.28
C TYR A 185 23.26 0.24 -10.41
N ALA A 186 23.95 1.23 -11.00
CA ALA A 186 24.85 2.12 -10.26
C ALA A 186 24.10 2.95 -9.22
N ASP A 187 22.99 3.59 -9.60
CA ASP A 187 22.14 4.34 -8.67
C ASP A 187 21.56 3.45 -7.57
N LEU A 188 21.10 2.24 -7.93
CA LEU A 188 20.58 1.27 -6.99
C LEU A 188 21.65 0.81 -6.00
N ASN A 189 22.83 0.43 -6.47
CA ASN A 189 23.92 -0.06 -5.62
C ASN A 189 24.49 1.05 -4.71
N ALA A 190 24.51 2.31 -5.17
CA ALA A 190 24.82 3.44 -4.32
C ALA A 190 23.81 3.59 -3.16
N ALA A 191 22.51 3.47 -3.45
CA ALA A 191 21.46 3.51 -2.44
C ALA A 191 21.50 2.31 -1.47
N LEU A 192 21.72 1.10 -1.99
CA LEU A 192 21.89 -0.11 -1.17
C LEU A 192 23.08 0.02 -0.21
N THR A 193 24.19 0.58 -0.67
CA THR A 193 25.37 0.85 0.17
C THR A 193 25.03 1.82 1.30
N ALA A 194 24.27 2.87 1.01
CA ALA A 194 23.89 3.88 2.00
C ALA A 194 23.06 3.31 3.16
N ILE A 195 22.30 2.23 2.91
CA ILE A 195 21.54 1.52 3.94
C ILE A 195 22.26 0.27 4.48
N GLY A 196 23.54 0.07 4.15
CA GLY A 196 24.34 -1.06 4.62
C GLY A 196 24.01 -2.41 3.96
N SER A 197 23.34 -2.42 2.82
CA SER A 197 23.03 -3.65 2.07
C SER A 197 24.10 -3.97 1.02
N ALA A 198 24.29 -5.26 0.75
CA ALA A 198 25.11 -5.75 -0.35
C ALA A 198 24.58 -5.29 -1.72
N HIS A 199 25.49 -5.22 -2.69
CA HIS A 199 25.18 -4.82 -4.07
C HIS A 199 24.42 -5.91 -4.82
N VAL A 200 23.64 -5.49 -5.81
CA VAL A 200 23.02 -6.38 -6.80
C VAL A 200 23.94 -6.47 -8.01
N ALA A 201 24.25 -7.70 -8.43
CA ALA A 201 25.02 -7.95 -9.63
C ALA A 201 24.29 -7.46 -10.89
N GLY A 202 25.01 -6.77 -11.76
CA GLY A 202 24.48 -6.20 -13.00
C GLY A 202 25.16 -4.88 -13.36
N GLY A 203 24.82 -4.35 -14.53
CA GLY A 203 25.30 -3.07 -15.01
C GLY A 203 24.30 -2.47 -16.01
N GLY A 204 24.38 -1.15 -16.21
CA GLY A 204 23.49 -0.44 -17.14
C GLY A 204 22.08 -0.18 -16.59
N PRO A 205 21.07 -0.10 -17.46
CA PRO A 205 19.69 0.23 -17.07
C PRO A 205 19.02 -0.85 -16.22
N ILE A 206 18.14 -0.42 -15.32
CA ILE A 206 17.20 -1.27 -14.60
C ILE A 206 15.82 -0.61 -14.61
N ASP A 207 14.77 -1.41 -14.69
CA ASP A 207 13.40 -0.97 -14.49
C ASP A 207 13.22 -0.34 -13.10
N ASP A 208 12.47 0.76 -13.02
CA ASP A 208 12.37 1.52 -11.78
C ASP A 208 11.56 0.78 -10.71
N HIS A 209 10.51 0.06 -11.09
CA HIS A 209 9.77 -0.83 -10.17
C HIS A 209 10.66 -1.93 -9.59
N ALA A 210 11.53 -2.53 -10.42
CA ALA A 210 12.51 -3.52 -9.97
C ALA A 210 13.49 -2.93 -8.95
N SER A 211 14.00 -1.72 -9.21
CA SER A 211 14.93 -1.04 -8.31
C SER A 211 14.27 -0.64 -6.98
N ASP A 212 13.02 -0.15 -7.02
CA ASP A 212 12.24 0.19 -5.84
C ASP A 212 12.00 -1.05 -4.99
N ALA A 213 11.57 -2.17 -5.59
CA ALA A 213 11.32 -3.42 -4.87
C ALA A 213 12.61 -3.97 -4.20
N LEU A 214 13.75 -3.93 -4.90
CA LEU A 214 15.02 -4.39 -4.34
C LEU A 214 15.50 -3.51 -3.18
N LEU A 215 15.43 -2.19 -3.35
CA LEU A 215 15.82 -1.26 -2.30
C LEU A 215 14.90 -1.35 -1.09
N THR A 216 13.58 -1.39 -1.30
CA THR A 216 12.61 -1.48 -0.20
C THR A 216 12.72 -2.81 0.53
N ALA A 217 12.91 -3.93 -0.16
CA ALA A 217 13.17 -5.22 0.50
C ALA A 217 14.46 -5.21 1.32
N ALA A 218 15.52 -4.54 0.84
CA ALA A 218 16.73 -4.36 1.61
C ALA A 218 16.53 -3.48 2.84
N TRP A 219 15.82 -2.36 2.69
CA TRP A 219 15.50 -1.45 3.78
C TRP A 219 14.63 -2.13 4.86
N LEU A 220 13.61 -2.90 4.48
CA LEU A 220 12.78 -3.64 5.43
C LEU A 220 13.63 -4.56 6.31
N ARG A 221 14.61 -5.28 5.75
CA ARG A 221 15.52 -6.12 6.54
C ARG A 221 16.36 -5.33 7.53
N THR A 222 16.70 -4.07 7.24
CA THR A 222 17.54 -3.27 8.14
C THR A 222 16.76 -2.55 9.22
N VAL A 223 15.44 -2.40 9.06
CA VAL A 223 14.60 -1.64 10.00
C VAL A 223 13.53 -2.49 10.70
N ALA A 224 13.37 -3.76 10.35
CA ALA A 224 12.35 -4.64 10.94
C ALA A 224 12.44 -4.73 12.46
N ASP A 225 13.63 -4.64 13.06
CA ASP A 225 13.82 -4.74 14.51
C ASP A 225 13.64 -3.40 15.25
N ARG A 226 13.28 -2.31 14.54
CA ARG A 226 13.14 -0.96 15.13
C ARG A 226 11.73 -0.76 15.72
N PRO A 227 11.54 -0.79 17.06
CA PRO A 227 10.21 -0.80 17.67
C PRO A 227 9.39 0.45 17.36
N GLU A 228 10.04 1.59 17.16
CA GLU A 228 9.39 2.86 16.86
C GLU A 228 8.68 2.88 15.49
N LEU A 229 9.07 2.02 14.55
CA LEU A 229 8.39 1.91 13.25
C LEU A 229 7.12 1.07 13.33
N TRP A 230 7.00 0.23 14.36
CA TRP A 230 5.81 -0.59 14.65
C TRP A 230 4.82 0.10 15.59
N HIS A 231 5.26 1.13 16.32
CA HIS A 231 4.44 1.86 17.30
C HIS A 231 4.52 3.39 17.08
N PRO A 232 4.20 3.90 15.88
CA PRO A 232 4.22 5.35 15.63
C PRO A 232 3.12 6.04 16.45
N PRO A 233 3.36 7.22 17.06
CA PRO A 233 2.43 7.86 18.00
C PRO A 233 1.04 8.14 17.43
N ALA A 234 0.94 8.39 16.12
CA ALA A 234 -0.32 8.67 15.44
C ALA A 234 -1.13 7.40 15.09
N LEU A 235 -0.55 6.20 15.22
CA LEU A 235 -1.23 4.93 15.04
C LEU A 235 -1.99 4.54 16.30
N THR A 236 -3.14 5.17 16.50
CA THR A 236 -4.09 4.78 17.55
C THR A 236 -4.82 3.48 17.19
N SER A 237 -5.45 2.83 18.17
CA SER A 237 -6.29 1.64 17.91
C SER A 237 -7.42 1.89 16.91
N ALA A 238 -7.95 3.13 16.86
CA ALA A 238 -8.97 3.50 15.88
C ALA A 238 -8.38 3.57 14.47
N VAL A 239 -7.20 4.17 14.30
CA VAL A 239 -6.48 4.23 13.02
C VAL A 239 -6.08 2.83 12.57
N ALA A 240 -5.52 2.02 13.47
CA ALA A 240 -5.10 0.65 13.18
C ALA A 240 -6.26 -0.20 12.65
N ARG A 241 -7.44 -0.09 13.27
CA ARG A 241 -8.63 -0.84 12.87
C ARG A 241 -9.26 -0.37 11.56
N THR A 242 -9.16 0.93 11.23
CA THR A 242 -9.90 1.54 10.11
C THR A 242 -9.01 1.88 8.92
N GLU A 243 -7.98 2.70 9.10
CA GLU A 243 -7.20 3.23 7.99
C GLU A 243 -5.90 2.45 7.73
N GLY A 244 -5.40 1.76 8.75
CA GLY A 244 -4.08 1.14 8.74
C GLY A 244 -2.94 2.17 8.84
N TRP A 245 -1.73 1.72 8.53
CA TRP A 245 -0.53 2.55 8.57
C TRP A 245 0.51 2.11 7.55
N THR A 246 1.12 3.08 6.86
CA THR A 246 2.28 2.82 6.02
C THR A 246 3.51 2.61 6.90
N PHE A 247 4.13 1.44 6.81
CA PHE A 247 5.31 1.11 7.60
C PHE A 247 6.48 2.05 7.28
N GLY A 248 7.16 2.54 8.32
CA GLY A 248 8.23 3.54 8.21
C GLY A 248 7.80 5.00 8.32
N VAL A 249 6.50 5.28 8.38
CA VAL A 249 6.00 6.64 8.70
C VAL A 249 5.98 6.81 10.22
N THR A 250 6.62 7.86 10.72
CA THR A 250 6.80 8.23 12.13
C THR A 250 6.23 9.61 12.42
#